data_AF-A0A2S8XAY6-F1
#
_entry.id   AF-A0A2S8XAY6-F1
#
_cell.length_a   1.000
_cell.length_b   1.000
_cell.length_c   1.000
_cell.angle_alpha   90.00
_cell.angle_beta   90.00
_cell.angle_gamma   90.00
#
_symmetry.space_group_name_H-M   'P 1'
#
loop_
_entity.id
_entity.type
_entity.pdbx_description
1 polymer ?
#
loop_
_entity_poly.entity_id
_entity_poly.type
_entity_poly.pdbx_seq_one_letter_code
_entity_poly.pdbx_strand_id
1 'polypeptide(L)'
;MRSSRFTPYLSFIGFGLVILTLSVNVSFKLGMEKGLDEGSLMLLSVANAVLLIYTLVWGVFGVIEFMLLWKEKQKIKSKLERGKMNKEEFLDQTKRVKTSLGINISYIVILLFQLGYVITNWDEVNV
;
A
#
# COMPACT_ATOMS: atom_id res chain seq x y z
N MET A 1 11.13 -18.40 -18.66
CA MET A 1 11.49 -17.44 -17.59
C MET A 1 10.26 -16.64 -17.18
N ARG A 2 9.76 -16.84 -15.96
CA ARG A 2 8.55 -16.17 -15.43
C ARG A 2 8.94 -14.70 -15.15
N SER A 3 8.47 -13.77 -15.99
CA SER A 3 8.81 -12.35 -15.87
C SER A 3 8.34 -11.80 -14.52
N SER A 4 9.29 -11.60 -13.60
CA SER A 4 9.13 -10.91 -12.30
C SER A 4 8.72 -9.44 -12.44
N ARG A 5 8.64 -8.94 -13.67
CA ARG A 5 8.40 -7.52 -13.99
C ARG A 5 7.02 -7.01 -13.61
N PHE A 6 6.09 -7.89 -13.24
CA PHE A 6 4.69 -7.53 -12.99
C PHE A 6 4.25 -7.73 -11.54
N THR A 7 5.09 -8.24 -10.64
CA THR A 7 4.65 -8.45 -9.26
C THR A 7 4.69 -7.13 -8.50
N PRO A 8 3.57 -6.67 -7.88
CA PRO A 8 3.51 -5.39 -7.17
C PRO A 8 4.12 -5.52 -5.75
N TYR A 9 5.43 -5.76 -5.67
CA TYR A 9 6.13 -6.00 -4.41
C TYR A 9 6.04 -4.82 -3.45
N LEU A 10 6.08 -3.58 -3.95
CA LEU A 10 6.03 -2.40 -3.09
C LEU A 10 4.65 -2.25 -2.45
N SER A 11 3.59 -2.53 -3.21
CA SER A 11 2.23 -2.59 -2.66
C SER A 11 2.09 -3.69 -1.62
N PHE A 12 2.64 -4.89 -1.84
CA PHE A 12 2.58 -5.97 -0.85
C PHE A 12 3.27 -5.61 0.47
N ILE A 13 4.45 -4.99 0.40
CA ILE A 13 5.14 -4.48 1.59
C ILE A 13 4.29 -3.40 2.26
N GLY A 14 3.72 -2.50 1.47
CA GLY A 14 2.80 -1.46 1.93
C GLY A 14 1.59 -2.01 2.68
N PHE A 15 0.95 -3.07 2.17
CA PHE A 15 -0.12 -3.77 2.87
C PHE A 15 0.31 -4.30 4.23
N GLY A 16 1.50 -4.89 4.32
CA GLY A 16 2.06 -5.36 5.59
C GLY A 16 2.23 -4.21 6.59
N LEU A 17 2.74 -3.06 6.15
CA LEU A 17 2.90 -1.88 6.98
C LEU A 17 1.56 -1.33 7.48
N VAL A 18 0.55 -1.27 6.61
CA VAL A 18 -0.80 -0.86 7.01
C VAL A 18 -1.37 -1.79 8.08
N ILE A 19 -1.28 -3.11 7.86
CA ILE A 19 -1.80 -4.10 8.82
C ILE A 19 -1.09 -3.96 10.17
N LEU A 20 0.24 -3.83 10.17
CA LEU A 20 1.03 -3.65 11.39
C LEU A 20 0.62 -2.37 12.13
N THR A 21 0.43 -1.27 11.39
CA THR A 21 -0.02 0.01 11.97
C THR A 21 -1.41 -0.12 12.60
N LEU A 22 -2.34 -0.77 11.92
CA LEU A 22 -3.68 -1.04 12.46
C LEU A 22 -3.63 -1.92 13.71
N SER A 23 -2.79 -2.96 13.73
CA SER A 23 -2.62 -3.82 14.90
C SER A 23 -2.12 -3.02 16.11
N VAL A 24 -1.10 -2.16 15.93
CA VAL A 24 -0.55 -1.33 17.01
C VAL A 24 -1.58 -0.31 17.50
N ASN A 25 -2.34 0.32 16.61
CA ASN A 25 -3.42 1.23 16.98
C ASN A 25 -4.53 0.53 17.78
N VAL A 26 -4.95 -0.66 17.36
CA VAL A 26 -5.93 -1.47 18.11
C VAL A 26 -5.37 -1.86 19.49
N SER A 27 -4.11 -2.27 19.56
CA SER A 27 -3.44 -2.58 20.84
C SER A 27 -3.38 -1.38 21.76
N PHE A 28 -3.13 -0.18 21.25
CA PHE A 28 -3.14 1.06 22.02
C PHE A 28 -4.53 1.35 22.59
N LYS A 29 -5.58 1.33 21.76
CA LYS A 29 -6.97 1.55 22.23
C LYS A 29 -7.40 0.52 23.29
N LEU A 30 -7.11 -0.76 23.06
CA LEU A 30 -7.42 -1.81 24.03
C LEU A 30 -6.59 -1.68 25.32
N GLY A 31 -5.35 -1.20 25.23
CA GLY A 31 -4.51 -0.93 26.39
C GLY A 31 -5.09 0.17 27.26
N MET A 32 -5.60 1.24 26.66
CA MET A 32 -6.28 2.31 27.39
C MET A 32 -7.54 1.80 28.10
N GLU A 33 -8.38 1.02 27.41
CA GLU A 33 -9.62 0.46 27.99
C GLU A 33 -9.35 -0.49 29.17
N LYS A 34 -8.24 -1.23 29.12
CA LYS A 34 -7.87 -2.22 30.15
C LYS A 34 -7.01 -1.64 31.28
N GLY A 35 -6.68 -0.35 31.24
CA GLY A 35 -5.84 0.29 32.25
C GLY A 35 -4.40 -0.23 32.27
N LEU A 36 -3.77 -0.36 31.11
CA LEU A 36 -2.34 -0.67 31.03
C LEU A 36 -1.50 0.41 31.72
N ASP A 37 -0.27 0.06 32.13
CA ASP A 37 0.65 1.02 32.73
C ASP A 37 1.00 2.16 31.75
N GLU A 38 1.25 3.35 32.31
CA GLU A 38 1.54 4.56 31.52
C GLU A 38 2.76 4.41 30.62
N GLY A 39 3.78 3.64 31.05
CA GLY A 39 5.00 3.42 30.26
C GLY A 39 4.73 2.62 28.99
N SER A 40 3.95 1.55 29.09
CA SER A 40 3.53 0.74 27.94
C SER A 40 2.60 1.50 26.99
N LEU A 41 1.70 2.33 27.53
CA LEU A 41 0.85 3.21 26.71
C LEU A 41 1.68 4.23 25.94
N MET A 42 2.69 4.83 26.58
CA MET A 42 3.60 5.77 25.92
C MET A 42 4.38 5.10 24.79
N LEU A 43 4.90 3.88 25.00
CA LEU A 43 5.60 3.11 23.97
C LEU A 43 4.70 2.77 22.79
N LEU A 44 3.45 2.35 23.05
CA LEU A 44 2.47 2.05 22.00
C LEU A 44 2.09 3.30 21.20
N SER A 45 1.93 4.45 21.86
CA SER A 45 1.68 5.73 21.20
C SER A 45 2.83 6.12 20.26
N VAL A 46 4.07 6.09 20.75
CA VAL A 46 5.27 6.39 19.95
C VAL A 46 5.40 5.40 18.78
N ALA A 47 5.22 4.10 19.02
CA ALA A 47 5.26 3.09 17.98
C ALA A 47 4.20 3.33 16.91
N ASN A 48 2.98 3.70 17.30
CA ASN A 48 1.90 4.04 16.39
C ASN A 48 2.25 5.26 15.53
N ALA A 49 2.74 6.34 16.14
CA ALA A 49 3.15 7.56 15.43
C ALA A 49 4.27 7.28 14.41
N VAL A 50 5.30 6.52 14.81
CA VAL A 50 6.41 6.12 13.94
C VAL A 50 5.89 5.27 12.77
N LEU A 51 5.06 4.27 13.03
CA LEU A 51 4.48 3.40 11.99
C LEU A 51 3.57 4.17 11.03
N LEU A 52 2.80 5.13 11.53
CA LEU A 52 2.01 6.04 10.69
C LEU A 52 2.91 6.79 9.71
N ILE A 53 3.98 7.44 10.20
CA ILE A 53 4.94 8.16 9.33
C ILE A 53 5.55 7.22 8.30
N TYR A 54 6.03 6.04 8.71
CA TYR A 54 6.61 5.07 7.79
C TYR A 54 5.61 4.61 6.72
N THR A 55 4.36 4.36 7.10
CA THR A 55 3.32 3.91 6.16
C THR A 55 2.98 5.01 5.16
N LEU A 56 2.93 6.27 5.59
CA LEU A 56 2.70 7.42 4.71
C LEU A 56 3.86 7.63 3.72
N VAL A 57 5.10 7.57 4.20
CA VAL A 57 6.30 7.61 3.34
C VAL A 57 6.26 6.46 2.34
N TRP A 58 5.83 5.27 2.76
CA TRP A 58 5.70 4.12 1.87
C TRP A 58 4.65 4.30 0.77
N GLY A 59 3.64 5.14 1.01
CA GLY A 59 2.66 5.52 0.00
C GLY A 59 3.27 6.15 -1.25
N VAL A 60 4.40 6.85 -1.11
CA VAL A 60 5.15 7.39 -2.27
C VAL A 60 5.62 6.25 -3.18
N PHE A 61 6.12 5.15 -2.61
CA PHE A 61 6.51 3.96 -3.37
C PHE A 61 5.31 3.28 -4.03
N GLY A 62 4.13 3.31 -3.40
CA GLY A 62 2.86 2.88 -4.00
C GLY A 62 2.53 3.65 -5.28
N VAL A 63 2.66 4.98 -5.25
CA VAL A 63 2.42 5.84 -6.43
C VAL A 63 3.49 5.63 -7.51
N ILE A 64 4.76 5.45 -7.14
CA ILE A 64 5.83 5.13 -8.09
C ILE A 64 5.55 3.80 -8.80
N GLU A 65 5.15 2.77 -8.05
CA GLU A 65 4.79 1.46 -8.61
C GLU A 65 3.58 1.57 -9.55
N PHE A 66 2.57 2.39 -9.20
CA PHE A 66 1.44 2.70 -10.08
C PHE A 66 1.91 3.25 -11.43
N MET A 67 2.77 4.26 -11.41
CA MET A 67 3.29 4.90 -12.63
C MET A 67 4.06 3.91 -13.51
N LEU A 68 4.88 3.04 -12.90
CA LEU A 68 5.63 2.01 -13.62
C LEU A 68 4.71 0.99 -14.29
N LEU A 69 3.71 0.48 -13.56
CA LEU A 69 2.72 -0.46 -14.08
C LEU A 69 1.87 0.16 -15.19
N TRP A 70 1.50 1.43 -15.04
CA TRP A 70 0.75 2.18 -16.06
C TRP A 70 1.57 2.35 -17.34
N LYS A 71 2.85 2.72 -17.22
CA LYS A 71 3.77 2.84 -18.36
C LYS A 71 3.95 1.52 -19.08
N GLU A 72 4.09 0.41 -18.36
CA GLU A 72 4.23 -0.92 -18.97
C GLU A 72 2.93 -1.36 -19.67
N LYS A 73 1.75 -1.03 -19.11
CA LYS A 73 0.45 -1.23 -19.79
C LYS A 73 0.40 -0.51 -21.14
N GLN A 74 0.81 0.75 -21.19
CA GLN A 74 0.85 1.53 -22.44
C GLN A 74 1.86 0.96 -23.44
N LYS A 75 3.01 0.50 -22.95
CA LYS A 75 4.05 -0.14 -23.77
C LYS A 75 3.56 -1.44 -24.41
N ILE A 76 2.84 -2.27 -23.67
CA ILE A 76 2.23 -3.51 -24.18
C ILE A 76 1.18 -3.19 -25.26
N LYS A 77 0.33 -2.19 -25.03
CA LYS A 77 -0.64 -1.71 -26.03
C LYS A 77 0.05 -1.23 -27.32
N SER A 78 1.10 -0.41 -27.19
CA SER A 78 1.87 0.10 -28.33
C SER A 78 2.56 -1.02 -29.14
N LYS A 79 3.06 -2.07 -28.48
CA LYS A 79 3.67 -3.22 -29.17
C LYS A 79 2.67 -4.00 -30.02
N LEU A 80 1.43 -4.15 -29.54
CA LEU A 80 0.35 -4.78 -30.31
C LEU A 80 -0.01 -3.93 -31.53
N GLU A 81 -0.20 -2.62 -31.36
CA GLU A 81 -0.54 -1.70 -32.45
C GLU A 81 0.52 -1.67 -33.56
N ARG A 82 1.80 -1.85 -33.20
CA ARG A 82 2.92 -1.92 -34.15
C ARG A 82 3.12 -3.30 -34.78
N GLY A 83 2.24 -4.26 -34.50
CA GLY A 83 2.36 -5.64 -34.98
C GLY A 83 3.57 -6.40 -34.45
N LYS A 84 4.24 -5.88 -33.40
CA LYS A 84 5.44 -6.48 -32.79
C LYS A 84 5.13 -7.53 -31.74
N MET A 85 3.86 -7.90 -31.57
CA MET A 85 3.41 -8.83 -30.55
C MET A 85 2.11 -9.52 -30.98
N ASN A 86 2.02 -10.83 -30.71
CA ASN A 86 0.85 -11.62 -31.04
C ASN A 86 -0.32 -11.32 -30.08
N LYS A 87 -1.57 -11.55 -30.52
CA LYS A 87 -2.78 -11.30 -29.72
C LYS A 87 -2.83 -12.17 -28.46
N GLU A 88 -2.39 -13.42 -28.53
CA GLU A 88 -2.36 -14.32 -27.37
C GLU A 88 -1.39 -13.85 -26.29
N GLU A 89 -0.16 -13.48 -26.69
CA GLU A 89 0.85 -12.92 -25.78
C GLU A 89 0.39 -11.58 -25.18
N PHE A 90 -0.30 -10.75 -25.97
CA PHE A 90 -0.88 -9.51 -25.49
C PHE A 90 -1.92 -9.74 -24.40
N LEU A 91 -2.83 -10.72 -24.58
CA LEU A 91 -3.88 -11.01 -23.61
C LEU A 91 -3.30 -11.51 -22.28
N ASP A 92 -2.31 -12.41 -22.31
CA ASP A 92 -1.67 -12.92 -21.09
C ASP A 92 -0.91 -11.80 -20.34
N GLN A 93 -0.10 -11.00 -21.03
CA GLN A 93 0.64 -9.91 -20.40
C GLN A 93 -0.29 -8.81 -19.87
N THR A 94 -1.31 -8.43 -20.64
CA THR A 94 -2.29 -7.41 -20.23
C THR A 94 -3.09 -7.86 -19.02
N LYS A 95 -3.50 -9.14 -18.97
CA LYS A 95 -4.21 -9.70 -17.82
C LYS A 95 -3.37 -9.59 -16.55
N ARG A 96 -2.08 -9.95 -16.61
CA ARG A 96 -1.15 -9.85 -15.49
C ARG A 96 -0.98 -8.41 -15.01
N VAL A 97 -0.68 -7.47 -15.92
CA VAL A 97 -0.55 -6.04 -15.58
C VAL A 97 -1.84 -5.48 -14.97
N LYS A 98 -3.00 -5.87 -15.49
CA LYS A 98 -4.30 -5.43 -14.97
C LYS A 98 -4.52 -5.93 -13.53
N THR A 99 -4.17 -7.18 -13.24
CA THR A 99 -4.22 -7.74 -11.87
C THR A 99 -3.29 -6.96 -10.94
N SER A 100 -2.05 -6.70 -11.35
CA SER A 100 -1.08 -5.97 -10.53
C SER A 100 -1.46 -4.52 -10.30
N LEU A 101 -2.01 -3.84 -11.31
CA LEU A 101 -2.61 -2.51 -11.17
C LEU A 101 -3.78 -2.56 -10.18
N GLY A 102 -4.62 -3.59 -10.22
CA GLY A 102 -5.71 -3.76 -9.26
C GLY A 102 -5.21 -3.83 -7.82
N ILE A 103 -4.15 -4.60 -7.55
CA ILE A 103 -3.52 -4.73 -6.22
C ILE A 103 -2.90 -3.40 -5.78
N ASN A 104 -2.23 -2.70 -6.67
CA ASN A 104 -1.61 -1.41 -6.35
C ASN A 104 -2.67 -0.31 -6.10
N ILE A 105 -3.74 -0.28 -6.89
CA ILE A 105 -4.87 0.64 -6.66
C ILE A 105 -5.54 0.34 -5.33
N SER A 106 -5.79 -0.93 -4.98
CA SER A 106 -6.40 -1.26 -3.69
C SER A 106 -5.51 -0.86 -2.51
N TYR A 107 -4.19 -1.00 -2.64
CA TYR A 107 -3.24 -0.46 -1.66
C TYR A 107 -3.39 1.07 -1.49
N ILE A 108 -3.40 1.82 -2.59
CA ILE A 108 -3.54 3.29 -2.56
C ILE A 108 -4.87 3.69 -1.90
N VAL A 109 -5.97 3.02 -2.23
CA VAL A 109 -7.29 3.28 -1.62
C VAL A 109 -7.25 3.09 -0.11
N ILE A 110 -6.61 2.02 0.36
CA ILE A 110 -6.47 1.75 1.80
C ILE A 110 -5.61 2.81 2.48
N LEU A 111 -4.53 3.26 1.82
CA LEU A 111 -3.71 4.37 2.30
C LEU A 111 -4.51 5.66 2.46
N LEU A 112 -5.41 5.96 1.52
CA LEU A 112 -6.31 7.12 1.61
C LEU A 112 -7.29 7.00 2.78
N PHE A 113 -7.81 5.80 3.06
CA PHE A 113 -8.62 5.56 4.26
C PHE A 113 -7.81 5.76 5.55
N GLN A 114 -6.57 5.28 5.60
CA GLN A 114 -5.67 5.49 6.74
C GLN A 114 -5.34 6.97 6.94
N LEU A 115 -5.07 7.72 5.87
CA LEU A 115 -4.89 9.17 5.91
C LEU A 115 -6.15 9.86 6.43
N GLY A 116 -7.33 9.50 5.91
CA GLY A 116 -8.60 10.02 6.37
C GLY A 116 -8.80 9.79 7.88
N TYR A 117 -8.50 8.58 8.35
CA TYR A 117 -8.56 8.24 9.77
C TYR A 117 -7.62 9.10 10.63
N VAL A 118 -6.37 9.32 10.20
CA VAL A 118 -5.42 10.18 10.92
C VAL A 118 -5.91 11.63 10.97
N ILE A 119 -6.46 12.15 9.86
CA ILE A 119 -6.98 13.52 9.80
C ILE A 119 -8.19 13.70 10.71
N THR A 120 -9.13 12.74 10.71
CA THR A 120 -10.35 12.84 11.55
C THR A 120 -10.07 12.64 13.03
N ASN A 121 -9.05 11.87 13.38
CA ASN A 121 -8.66 11.58 14.76
C ASN A 121 -7.38 12.33 15.15
N TRP A 122 -7.09 13.46 14.49
CA TRP A 122 -5.88 14.23 14.73
C TRP A 122 -5.72 14.60 16.20
N ASP A 123 -6.81 14.92 16.89
CA ASP A 123 -6.82 15.24 18.33
C ASP A 123 -6.57 14.02 19.23
N GLU A 124 -6.88 12.79 18.79
CA GLU A 124 -6.53 11.55 19.53
C GLU A 124 -5.10 11.07 19.23
N VAL A 125 -4.55 11.46 18.07
CA VAL A 125 -3.19 11.09 17.63
C VAL A 125 -2.16 12.10 18.14
N ASN A 126 -2.58 13.35 18.42
CA ASN A 126 -1.78 14.40 19.01
C ASN A 126 -1.78 14.29 20.54
N VAL A 127 -1.20 13.20 21.07
CA VAL A 127 -0.89 13.00 22.50
C VAL A 127 0.56 13.38 22.75
#